data_AF-A0A3R7BTT4-F1
#
_entry.id   AF-A0A3R7BTT4-F1
#
_cell.length_a   1.000
_cell.length_b   1.000
_cell.length_c   1.000
_cell.angle_alpha   90.00
_cell.angle_beta   90.00
_cell.angle_gamma   90.00
#
_symmetry.space_group_name_H-M   'P 1'
#
loop_
_entity.id
_entity.type
_entity.pdbx_description
1 polymer ?
#
loop_
_entity_poly.entity_id
_entity_poly.type
_entity_poly.pdbx_seq_one_letter_code
_entity_poly.pdbx_strand_id
1 'polypeptide(L)' 'MKQLTVLSGKGGTGKTTLTASLTVLAENVVVADCDVDAPDLHMLLHPKIKETQDFKGSKLAVIDESKCVKCGLCREN' A
#
# COMPACT_ATOMS: atom_id res chain seq x y z
N MET A 1 -12.45 -12.44 -18.89
CA MET A 1 -12.06 -11.22 -18.15
C MET A 1 -10.62 -10.88 -18.53
N LYS A 2 -10.31 -9.61 -18.83
CA LYS A 2 -8.93 -9.20 -19.13
C LYS A 2 -8.33 -8.53 -17.89
N GLN A 3 -7.04 -8.73 -17.66
CA GLN A 3 -6.30 -8.14 -16.54
C GLN A 3 -5.06 -7.43 -17.09
N LEU A 4 -4.73 -6.28 -16.50
CA LEU A 4 -3.55 -5.50 -16.84
C LEU A 4 -2.88 -5.09 -15.54
N THR A 5 -1.59 -5.36 -15.42
CA THR A 5 -0.77 -4.96 -14.27
C THR A 5 0.27 -3.95 -14.73
N VAL A 6 0.34 -2.81 -14.06
CA VAL A 6 1.34 -1.75 -14.31
C VAL A 6 2.43 -1.86 -13.25
N LEU A 7 3.66 -2.16 -13.67
CA LEU A 7 4.82 -2.35 -12.79
C LEU A 7 5.97 -1.41 -13.20
N SER A 8 6.87 -1.10 -12.27
CA SER A 8 8.10 -0.35 -12.56
C SER A 8 9.18 -0.68 -11.54
N GLY A 9 10.44 -0.62 -11.93
CA GLY A 9 11.57 -0.93 -11.04
C GLY A 9 12.04 0.19 -10.10
N LYS A 10 11.45 1.40 -10.14
CA LYS A 10 11.84 2.54 -9.28
C LYS A 10 10.62 3.36 -8.85
N GLY A 11 10.71 4.04 -7.70
CA GLY A 11 9.76 5.06 -7.29
C GLY A 11 9.82 6.30 -8.20
N GLY A 12 8.70 7.00 -8.36
CA GLY A 12 8.64 8.25 -9.15
C GLY A 12 8.62 8.10 -10.68
N THR A 13 8.48 6.87 -11.20
CA THR A 13 8.44 6.58 -12.65
C THR A 13 7.09 6.86 -13.32
N GLY A 14 6.11 7.36 -12.58
CA GLY A 14 4.78 7.72 -13.11
C GLY A 14 3.78 6.57 -13.21
N LYS A 15 4.01 5.42 -12.55
CA LYS A 15 3.06 4.28 -12.52
C LYS A 15 1.64 4.72 -12.20
N THR A 16 1.46 5.43 -11.08
CA THR A 16 0.14 5.87 -10.62
C THR A 16 -0.51 6.81 -11.63
N THR A 17 0.23 7.78 -12.16
CA THR A 17 -0.27 8.72 -13.19
C THR A 17 -0.75 7.99 -14.45
N LEU A 18 0.03 7.02 -14.94
CA LEU A 18 -0.34 6.22 -16.10
C LEU A 18 -1.58 5.36 -15.81
N THR A 19 -1.59 4.66 -14.67
CA THR A 19 -2.73 3.81 -14.26
C THR A 19 -4.01 4.63 -14.11
N ALA A 20 -3.95 5.80 -13.49
CA ALA A 20 -5.10 6.70 -13.35
C ALA A 20 -5.62 7.16 -14.72
N SER A 21 -4.71 7.54 -15.63
CA SER A 21 -5.07 7.96 -17.00
C SER A 21 -5.77 6.84 -17.78
N LEU A 22 -5.26 5.61 -17.69
CA LEU A 22 -5.91 4.44 -18.30
C LEU A 22 -7.27 4.16 -17.66
N THR A 23 -7.39 4.33 -16.35
CA THR A 23 -8.64 4.10 -15.61
C THR A 23 -9.75 5.04 -16.07
N VAL A 24 -9.46 6.33 -16.26
CA VAL A 24 -10.44 7.33 -16.73
C VAL A 24 -10.97 7.02 -18.14
N LEU A 25 -10.15 6.38 -18.97
CA LEU A 25 -10.53 6.00 -20.35
C LEU A 25 -11.24 4.64 -20.42
N ALA A 26 -11.23 3.86 -19.34
CA ALA A 26 -11.80 2.52 -19.32
C ALA A 26 -13.26 2.55 -18.85
N GLU A 27 -14.15 1.92 -19.62
CA GLU A 27 -15.53 1.68 -19.19
C GLU A 27 -15.62 0.38 -18.37
N ASN A 28 -16.40 0.38 -17.30
CA ASN A 28 -16.66 -0.80 -16.45
C ASN A 28 -15.39 -1.50 -15.93
N VAL A 29 -14.47 -0.73 -15.35
CA VAL A 29 -13.19 -1.23 -14.82
C VAL A 29 -13.22 -1.37 -13.29
N VAL A 30 -12.49 -2.36 -12.78
CA VAL A 30 -12.10 -2.47 -11.38
C VAL A 30 -10.62 -2.16 -11.27
N VAL A 31 -10.26 -1.29 -10.34
CA VAL A 31 -8.88 -0.86 -10.15
C VAL A 31 -8.49 -1.06 -8.69
N ALA A 32 -7.27 -1.54 -8.50
CA ALA A 32 -6.66 -1.72 -7.19
C ALA A 32 -5.31 -1.02 -7.19
N ASP A 33 -5.06 -0.25 -6.14
CA ASP A 33 -3.73 0.25 -5.82
C ASP A 33 -3.03 -0.79 -4.95
N CYS A 34 -1.96 -1.39 -5.48
CA CYS A 34 -1.23 -2.46 -4.84
C CYS A 34 0.12 -1.99 -4.28
N ASP A 35 0.34 -0.67 -4.18
CA ASP A 35 1.49 -0.13 -3.46
C ASP A 35 1.25 -0.23 -1.94
N VAL A 36 2.07 -1.03 -1.25
CA VAL A 36 1.97 -1.25 0.20
C VAL A 36 2.53 -0.06 0.98
N ASP A 37 3.54 0.61 0.44
CA ASP A 37 4.29 1.66 1.14
C ASP A 37 3.61 3.02 1.00
N ALA A 38 3.07 3.32 -0.18
CA ALA A 38 2.48 4.63 -0.48
C ALA A 38 1.34 4.56 -1.52
N PRO A 39 0.16 4.00 -1.18
CA PRO A 39 -0.98 3.98 -2.09
C PRO A 39 -1.53 5.41 -2.31
N ASP A 40 -1.42 5.92 -3.53
CA ASP A 40 -1.71 7.31 -3.91
C ASP A 40 -2.77 7.44 -5.02
N LEU A 41 -3.25 6.33 -5.59
CA LEU A 41 -4.20 6.36 -6.71
C LEU A 41 -5.51 7.08 -6.38
N HIS A 42 -5.98 6.96 -5.14
CA HIS A 42 -7.19 7.61 -4.64
C HIS A 42 -7.14 9.14 -4.73
N MET A 43 -5.93 9.73 -4.67
CA MET A 43 -5.73 11.18 -4.80
C MET A 43 -6.04 11.68 -6.21
N LEU A 44 -5.89 10.83 -7.23
CA LEU A 44 -6.17 11.18 -8.62
C LEU A 44 -7.61 10.85 -9.01
N LEU A 45 -8.12 9.69 -8.57
CA LEU A 45 -9.44 9.20 -8.98
C LEU A 45 -10.59 9.79 -8.15
N HIS A 46 -10.32 10.40 -6.99
CA HIS A 46 -11.32 10.98 -6.10
C HIS A 46 -12.55 10.06 -5.85
N PRO A 47 -12.34 8.79 -5.46
CA PRO A 47 -13.43 7.84 -5.35
C PRO A 47 -14.38 8.20 -4.20
N LYS A 48 -15.66 7.89 -4.36
CA LYS A 48 -16.60 7.87 -3.23
C LYS A 48 -16.35 6.62 -2.38
N ILE A 49 -15.95 6.81 -1.14
CA ILE A 49 -15.78 5.73 -0.16
C ILE A 49 -17.14 5.07 0.09
N LYS A 50 -17.24 3.76 -0.16
CA LYS A 50 -18.44 2.95 0.11
C LYS A 50 -18.32 2.14 1.39
N GLU A 51 -17.12 1.69 1.72
CA GLU A 51 -16.81 0.84 2.85
C GLU A 51 -15.37 1.10 3.30
N THR A 52 -15.11 0.94 4.60
CA THR A 52 -13.78 0.98 5.21
C THR A 52 -13.67 -0.17 6.21
N GLN A 53 -12.49 -0.75 6.31
CA GLN A 53 -12.19 -1.83 7.26
C GLN A 53 -10.89 -1.52 8.00
N ASP A 54 -10.76 -1.99 9.24
CA ASP A 54 -9.52 -1.86 10.00
C ASP A 54 -8.41 -2.68 9.33
N PHE A 55 -7.29 -2.02 9.00
CA PHE A 55 -6.10 -2.71 8.52
C PHE A 55 -5.35 -3.37 9.70
N LYS A 56 -5.15 -4.68 9.62
CA LYS A 56 -4.33 -5.44 10.58
C LYS A 56 -3.07 -5.94 9.88
N GLY A 57 -1.97 -5.22 10.08
CA GLY A 57 -0.65 -5.59 9.58
C GLY A 57 0.03 -6.68 10.41
N SER A 58 1.31 -6.92 10.10
CA SER A 58 2.17 -7.83 10.86
C SER A 58 2.28 -7.42 12.33
N LYS A 59 2.44 -8.41 13.21
CA LYS A 59 2.72 -8.15 14.62
C LYS A 59 4.05 -7.39 14.73
N LEU A 60 4.00 -6.20 15.32
CA LEU A 60 5.20 -5.49 15.71
C LEU A 60 5.74 -6.09 17.00
N ALA A 61 7.06 -6.28 17.07
CA ALA A 61 7.71 -6.65 18.33
C ALA A 61 7.55 -5.49 19.32
N VAL A 62 7.16 -5.82 20.56
CA VAL A 62 7.02 -4.85 21.65
C VAL A 62 7.90 -5.31 22.80
N ILE A 63 8.59 -4.37 23.45
CA ILE A 63 9.39 -4.66 24.64
C ILE A 63 8.43 -4.94 25.80
N ASP A 64 8.52 -6.15 26.35
CA ASP A 64 7.88 -6.48 27.62
C ASP A 64 8.72 -5.87 28.75
N GLU A 65 8.32 -4.69 29.24
CA GLU A 65 9.03 -3.94 30.29
C GLU A 65 9.17 -4.74 31.60
N SER A 66 8.33 -5.75 31.83
CA SER A 66 8.44 -6.63 33.01
C SER A 66 9.58 -7.65 32.90
N LYS A 67 10.01 -7.98 31.68
CA LYS A 67 11.08 -8.97 31.40
C LYS A 67 12.35 -8.33 30.88
N CYS A 68 12.28 -7.10 30.38
CA CYS A 68 13.41 -6.41 29.78
C CYS A 68 14.42 -5.99 30.86
N VAL A 69 15.60 -6.60 30.82
CA VAL A 69 16.74 -6.20 31.66
C VAL A 69 17.60 -5.11 31.01
N LYS A 70 17.12 -4.50 29.92
CA LYS A 70 17.84 -3.47 29.13
C LYS A 70 19.25 -3.89 28.68
N CYS A 71 19.46 -5.18 28.42
CA CYS A 71 20.77 -5.73 28.02
C CYS A 71 21.20 -5.38 26.60
N GLY A 72 20.28 -4.94 25.74
CA GLY A 72 20.60 -4.58 24.35
C GLY A 72 20.73 -5.74 23.37
N LEU A 73 20.72 -7.00 23.83
CA LEU A 73 20.85 -8.20 22.97
C LEU A 73 19.82 -8.25 21.83
N CYS A 74 18.60 -7.74 22.04
CA CYS A 74 17.58 -7.68 20.99
C CYS A 74 17.91 -6.72 19.83
N ARG A 75 18.98 -5.92 19.95
CA ARG A 75 19.53 -5.06 18.89
C ARG A 75 20.77 -5.67 18.24
N GLU A 76 21.34 -6.70 18.85
CA GLU A 76 22.52 -7.40 18.36
C GLU A 76 22.07 -8.58 17.49
N ASN A 77 21.86 -8.29 16.20
CA ASN A 77 21.62 -9.21 15.07
C ASN A 77 20.79 -10.47 15.35
#